data_AF-A0A849S123-F1
#
_entry.id   AF-A0A849S123-F1
#
_cell.length_a   1.000
_cell.length_b   1.000
_cell.length_c   1.000
_cell.angle_alpha   90.00
_cell.angle_beta   90.00
_cell.angle_gamma   90.00
#
_symmetry.space_group_name_H-M   'P 1'
#
loop_
_entity.id
_entity.type
_entity.pdbx_description
1 polymer ?
#
loop_
_entity_poly.entity_id
_entity_poly.type
_entity_poly.pdbx_seq_one_letter_code
_entity_poly.pdbx_strand_id
1 'polypeptide(L)' 'MRQKPRDLLLMLVLAIILGKLSSLYFSVNVDDGNWAQFKEEHHCVLLTSPTGTQRLSWQCDDGKTYFRWRQQR' A
#
# COMPACT_ATOMS: atom_id res chain seq x y z
N MET A 1 1.91 17.90 37.54
CA MET A 1 0.61 18.12 36.87
C MET A 1 -0.23 16.85 37.08
N ARG A 2 -1.34 16.93 37.83
CA ARG A 2 -2.21 15.77 38.11
C ARG A 2 -3.17 15.61 36.93
N GLN A 3 -2.83 14.76 35.97
CA GLN A 3 -3.70 14.47 34.83
C GLN A 3 -4.99 13.82 35.35
N LYS A 4 -6.14 14.34 34.92
CA LYS A 4 -7.43 13.75 35.28
C LYS A 4 -7.64 12.48 34.46
N PRO A 5 -8.32 11.46 35.00
CA PRO A 5 -8.54 10.19 34.29
C PRO A 5 -9.28 10.37 32.95
N ARG A 6 -10.05 11.46 32.80
CA ARG A 6 -10.70 11.85 31.54
C ARG A 6 -9.71 12.32 30.47
N ASP A 7 -8.65 13.02 30.87
CA ASP A 7 -7.62 13.50 29.96
C ASP A 7 -6.80 12.32 29.41
N LEU A 8 -6.55 11.32 30.26
CA LEU A 8 -5.88 10.08 29.86
C LEU A 8 -6.72 9.33 28.81
N LEU A 9 -8.03 9.22 29.03
CA LEU A 9 -8.95 8.57 28.10
C LEU A 9 -8.98 9.28 26.74
N LEU A 10 -9.05 10.61 26.74
CA LEU A 10 -9.04 11.43 25.53
C LEU A 10 -7.75 11.27 24.73
N MET A 11 -6.60 11.28 25.39
CA MET A 11 -5.30 11.08 24.74
C MET A 11 -5.20 9.68 24.12
N LEU A 12 -5.75 8.67 24.78
CA LEU A 12 -5.71 7.28 24.30
C LEU A 12 -6.60 7.09 23.05
N VAL A 13 -7.79 7.69 23.04
CA VAL A 13 -8.67 7.72 21.85
C VAL A 13 -8.00 8.46 20.69
N LEU A 14 -7.39 9.62 20.96
CA LEU A 14 -6.68 10.38 19.94
C LEU A 14 -5.52 9.59 19.34
N ALA A 15 -4.73 8.89 20.17
CA ALA A 15 -3.62 8.05 19.72
C ALA A 15 -4.11 6.89 18.82
N ILE A 16 -5.24 6.25 19.16
CA ILE A 16 -5.83 5.20 18.31
C ILE A 16 -6.26 5.75 16.95
N ILE A 17 -6.93 6.91 16.93
CA ILE A 17 -7.38 7.56 15.69
C ILE A 17 -6.19 7.91 14.80
N LEU A 18 -5.15 8.53 15.37
CA LEU A 18 -3.93 8.87 14.64
C LEU A 18 -3.22 7.62 14.10
N GLY A 19 -3.12 6.54 14.90
CA GLY A 19 -2.53 5.28 14.44
C GLY A 19 -3.30 4.65 13.26
N LYS A 20 -4.64 4.70 13.28
CA LYS A 20 -5.46 4.22 12.16
C LYS A 20 -5.29 5.08 10.91
N LEU A 21 -5.26 6.41 11.06
CA LEU A 21 -5.01 7.33 9.95
C LEU A 21 -3.63 7.13 9.33
N SER A 22 -2.59 6.98 10.15
CA SER A 22 -1.25 6.67 9.67
C SER A 22 -1.21 5.32 8.95
N SER A 23 -1.82 4.27 9.53
CA SER A 23 -1.89 2.95 8.88
C SER A 23 -2.59 3.00 7.53
N LEU A 24 -3.67 3.76 7.41
CA LEU A 24 -4.40 3.96 6.15
C LEU A 24 -3.56 4.78 5.15
N TYR A 25 -2.89 5.83 5.62
CA TYR A 25 -1.99 6.63 4.78
C TYR A 25 -0.84 5.79 4.22
N PHE A 26 -0.24 4.93 5.04
CA PHE A 26 0.77 4.00 4.58
C PHE A 26 0.17 2.97 3.62
N SER A 27 -0.98 2.35 3.92
CA SER A 27 -1.56 1.35 3.01
C SER A 27 -1.90 1.91 1.63
N VAL A 28 -2.33 3.17 1.54
CA VAL A 28 -2.64 3.84 0.27
C VAL A 28 -1.37 4.28 -0.47
N ASN A 29 -0.34 4.76 0.23
CA ASN A 29 0.92 5.17 -0.43
C ASN A 29 1.89 3.99 -0.71
N VAL A 30 1.66 2.83 -0.10
CA VAL A 30 2.42 1.60 -0.34
C VAL A 30 2.23 1.09 -1.77
N ASP A 31 1.15 1.44 -2.45
CA ASP A 31 0.88 0.95 -3.81
C ASP A 31 1.86 1.49 -4.87
N ASP A 32 2.47 2.66 -4.68
CA ASP A 32 3.44 3.22 -5.64
C ASP A 32 4.89 3.11 -5.16
N GLY A 33 5.15 3.35 -3.87
CA GLY A 33 6.52 3.35 -3.32
C GLY A 33 7.13 1.96 -3.19
N ASN A 34 6.37 0.99 -2.68
CA ASN A 34 6.86 -0.37 -2.46
C ASN A 34 6.75 -1.24 -3.72
N TRP A 35 5.94 -0.83 -4.70
CA TRP A 35 5.81 -1.58 -5.95
C TRP A 35 7.10 -1.54 -6.77
N ALA A 36 7.82 -0.42 -6.76
CA ALA A 36 9.13 -0.34 -7.42
C ALA A 36 10.11 -1.36 -6.81
N GLN A 37 10.17 -1.40 -5.48
CA GLN A 37 11.04 -2.33 -4.75
C GLN A 37 10.59 -3.79 -4.92
N PHE A 38 9.29 -4.08 -4.84
CA PHE A 38 8.74 -5.42 -5.07
C PHE A 38 9.07 -5.94 -6.47
N LYS A 39 8.98 -5.10 -7.51
CA LYS A 39 9.35 -5.49 -8.87
C LYS A 39 10.82 -5.85 -9.00
N GLU A 40 11.68 -5.14 -8.28
CA GLU A 40 13.12 -5.39 -8.26
C GLU A 40 13.44 -6.68 -7.50
N GLU A 41 12.83 -6.89 -6.33
CA GLU A 41 13.02 -8.08 -5.50
C GLU A 41 12.52 -9.37 -6.17
N HIS A 42 11.41 -9.29 -6.93
CA HIS A 42 10.77 -10.43 -7.58
C HIS A 42 10.99 -10.50 -9.10
N HIS A 43 12.03 -9.82 -9.60
CA HIS A 43 12.44 -9.81 -11.02
C HIS A 43 11.29 -9.65 -12.01
N CYS A 44 10.36 -8.74 -11.71
CA CYS A 44 9.12 -8.63 -12.46
C CYS A 44 9.33 -8.05 -13.86
N VAL A 45 8.92 -8.80 -14.88
CA VAL A 45 8.99 -8.40 -16.29
C VAL A 45 7.65 -7.84 -16.76
N LEU A 46 7.70 -6.71 -17.46
CA LEU A 46 6.50 -6.09 -18.03
C LEU A 46 5.98 -6.90 -19.22
N LEU A 47 4.73 -7.34 -19.14
CA LEU A 47 3.97 -7.95 -20.22
C LEU A 47 3.12 -6.89 -20.91
N THR A 48 3.47 -6.56 -22.15
CA THR A 48 2.67 -5.71 -23.04
C THR A 48 1.97 -6.59 -24.09
N SER A 49 0.63 -6.55 -24.11
CA SER A 49 -0.12 -7.24 -25.15
C SER A 49 -0.01 -6.48 -26.48
N PRO A 50 0.27 -7.15 -27.61
CA PRO A 50 0.33 -6.51 -28.93
C PRO A 50 -1.04 -6.07 -29.47
N THR A 51 -2.16 -6.51 -28.87
CA THR A 51 -3.53 -6.32 -29.39
C THR A 51 -4.24 -5.05 -28.91
N GLY A 52 -3.52 -3.98 -28.62
CA GLY A 52 -4.09 -2.62 -28.52
C GLY A 52 -4.95 -2.30 -27.29
N THR A 53 -5.30 -3.29 -26.46
CA THR A 53 -5.89 -3.06 -25.12
C THR A 53 -4.79 -3.18 -24.08
N GLN A 54 -4.09 -2.06 -23.85
CA GLN A 54 -2.93 -1.96 -22.95
C GLN A 54 -3.29 -2.26 -21.49
N ARG A 55 -3.43 -3.53 -21.14
CA ARG A 55 -3.38 -3.99 -19.74
C ARG A 55 -1.93 -4.18 -19.37
N LEU A 56 -1.33 -3.15 -18.78
CA LEU A 56 0.00 -3.25 -18.16
C LEU A 56 -0.07 -4.33 -17.07
N SER A 57 0.65 -5.42 -17.30
CA SER A 57 0.79 -6.51 -16.35
C SER A 57 2.26 -6.84 -16.14
N TRP A 58 2.60 -7.33 -14.97
CA TRP A 58 3.94 -7.75 -14.62
C TRP A 58 3.93 -9.23 -14.28
N GLN A 59 4.83 -9.99 -14.88
CA GLN A 59 5.08 -11.37 -14.53
C GLN A 59 6.34 -11.42 -13.68
N CYS A 60 6.20 -11.93 -12.45
CA CYS A 60 7.28 -12.02 -11.49
C CYS A 60 7.78 -13.46 -11.36
N ASP A 61 8.94 -13.64 -10.74
CA ASP A 61 9.60 -14.95 -10.54
C ASP A 61 8.81 -15.90 -9.62
N ASP A 62 7.86 -15.37 -8.85
CA ASP A 62 6.91 -16.12 -8.05
C ASP A 62 5.83 -16.84 -8.87
N GLY A 63 5.86 -16.70 -10.20
CA GLY A 63 4.93 -17.32 -11.13
C GLY A 63 3.56 -16.63 -11.20
N LYS A 64 3.37 -15.49 -10.52
CA LYS A 64 2.12 -14.74 -10.54
C LYS A 64 2.17 -13.58 -11.53
N THR A 65 0.99 -13.17 -12.00
CA THR A 65 0.81 -11.99 -12.84
C THR A 65 0.07 -10.89 -12.08
N TYR A 66 0.72 -9.74 -11.96
CA TYR A 66 0.22 -8.56 -11.29
C TYR A 66 -0.30 -7.55 -12.31
N PHE A 67 -1.42 -6.89 -12.05
CA PHE A 67 -2.05 -5.96 -12.99
C PHE A 67 -2.13 -4.55 -12.40
N ARG A 68 -1.76 -3.54 -13.19
CA ARG A 68 -1.71 -2.13 -12.75
C ARG A 68 -3.02 -1.63 -12.11
N TRP A 69 -4.16 -1.99 -12.69
CA TRP A 69 -5.49 -1.54 -12.24
C TRP A 69 -5.96 -2.09 -10.88
N ARG A 70 -5.27 -3.09 -10.33
CA ARG A 70 -5.59 -3.65 -9.00
C ARG A 70 -4.83 -2.95 -7.88
N GLN A 71 -3.80 -2.16 -8.23
CA GLN A 71 -2.98 -1.34 -7.33
C GLN A 71 -3.44 0.12 -7.30
N GLN A 72 -4.65 0.41 -7.80
CA GLN A 72 -5.22 1.76 -7.81
C GLN A 72 -6.59 1.80 -7.10
N ARG A 73 -6.87 0.85 -6.21
CA ARG A 73 -8.17 0.76 -5.51
C ARG A 73 -8.02 0.94 -4.01
#